data_AF-A0A6M8W5C3-F1
#
_entry.id   AF-A0A6M8W5C3-F1
#
_cell.length_a   1.000
_cell.length_b   1.000
_cell.length_c   1.000
_cell.angle_alpha   90.00
_cell.angle_beta   90.00
_cell.angle_gamma   90.00
#
_symmetry.space_group_name_H-M   'P 1'
#
loop_
_entity.id
_entity.type
_entity.pdbx_description
1 polymer ?
#
loop_
_entity_poly.entity_id
_entity_poly.type
_entity_poly.pdbx_seq_one_letter_code
_entity_poly.pdbx_strand_id
1 'polypeptide(L)' 'MEETIRIMCPNLLCRKVLGVPSSARGKTVRCKGCSTAIRIPEKATDPADAAAKPAANAKKPA' A
#
# COMPACT_ATOMS: atom_id res chain seq x y z
N MET A 1 9.02 15.95 -8.87
CA MET A 1 10.01 14.99 -8.38
C MET A 1 9.25 13.92 -7.61
N GLU A 2 9.39 12.63 -7.94
CA GLU A 2 8.63 11.57 -7.24
C GLU A 2 9.39 11.10 -6.00
N GLU A 3 8.91 11.54 -4.83
CA GLU A 3 9.49 11.23 -3.53
C GLU A 3 9.41 9.72 -3.25
N THR A 4 10.57 9.05 -3.22
CA THR A 4 10.68 7.59 -3.03
C THR A 4 11.02 7.28 -1.57
N ILE A 5 10.11 6.58 -0.89
CA ILE A 5 10.25 6.22 0.53
C ILE A 5 10.85 4.82 0.62
N ARG A 6 11.79 4.63 1.55
CA ARG A 6 12.35 3.32 1.87
C ARG A 6 11.53 2.68 2.99
N ILE A 7 10.90 1.54 2.72
CA ILE A 7 10.17 0.74 3.71
C ILE A 7 10.69 -0.70 3.75
N MET A 8 10.61 -1.36 4.90
CA MET A 8 11.09 -2.74 5.05
C MET A 8 9.96 -3.73 4.76
N CYS A 9 10.25 -4.80 4.03
CA CYS A 9 9.27 -5.85 3.78
C CYS A 9 8.94 -6.61 5.10
N PRO A 10 7.67 -6.67 5.54
CA PRO A 10 7.28 -7.36 6.79
C PRO A 10 7.40 -8.90 6.70
N ASN A 11 7.56 -9.46 5.51
CA ASN A 11 7.83 -10.90 5.34
C ASN A 11 9.22 -11.25 5.91
N LEU A 12 9.26 -12.08 6.96
CA LEU A 12 10.48 -12.46 7.68
C LEU A 12 11.52 -13.18 6.80
N LEU A 13 11.11 -13.89 5.74
CA LEU A 13 12.02 -14.54 4.80
C LEU A 13 12.65 -13.55 3.82
N CYS A 14 12.02 -12.39 3.60
CA CYS A 14 12.49 -11.39 2.64
C CYS A 14 13.27 -10.26 3.32
N ARG A 15 12.67 -9.59 4.33
CA ARG A 15 13.18 -8.42 5.07
C ARG A 15 13.83 -7.30 4.23
N LYS A 16 13.65 -7.32 2.91
CA LYS A 16 14.37 -6.46 1.96
C LYS A 16 13.79 -5.04 2.01
N VAL A 17 14.66 -4.05 1.93
CA VAL A 17 14.25 -2.65 1.83
C VAL A 17 13.72 -2.39 0.42
N LEU A 18 12.53 -1.83 0.36
CA LEU A 18 11.81 -1.47 -0.86
C LEU A 18 11.73 0.04 -0.98
N GLY A 19 12.17 0.58 -2.12
CA GLY A 19 11.79 1.92 -2.53
C GLY A 19 10.36 1.89 -3.06
N VAL A 20 9.42 2.49 -2.33
CA VAL A 20 8.03 2.67 -2.76
C VAL A 20 7.79 4.15 -3.06
N PRO A 21 7.12 4.50 -4.17
CA PRO A 21 6.79 5.89 -4.47
C PRO A 21 5.76 6.40 -3.45
N SER A 22 5.80 7.71 -3.14
CA SER A 22 4.83 8.33 -2.23
C SER A 22 3.38 8.15 -2.69
N SER A 23 3.15 8.07 -4.00
CA SER A 23 1.90 7.75 -4.69
C SER A 23 1.27 6.40 -4.28
N ALA A 24 2.04 5.52 -3.63
CA ALA A 24 1.63 4.20 -3.17
C ALA A 24 1.38 4.08 -1.65
N ARG A 25 1.48 5.17 -0.89
CA ARG A 25 1.02 5.21 0.52
C ARG A 25 -0.46 4.83 0.62
N GLY A 26 -0.84 4.12 1.68
CA GLY A 26 -2.22 3.63 1.93
C GLY A 26 -2.64 2.43 1.11
N LYS A 27 -1.95 2.17 0.00
CA LYS A 27 -2.27 1.10 -0.93
C LYS A 27 -1.53 -0.19 -0.57
N THR A 28 -2.09 -1.31 -1.01
CA THR A 28 -1.42 -2.61 -0.97
C THR A 28 -0.58 -2.76 -2.24
N VAL A 29 0.74 -2.83 -2.09
CA VAL A 29 1.69 -3.04 -3.20
C VAL A 29 2.32 -4.43 -3.12
N ARG A 30 2.93 -4.92 -4.20
CA ARG A 30 3.72 -6.16 -4.17
C ARG A 30 5.19 -5.86 -3.89
N CYS A 31 5.79 -6.60 -2.97
CA CYS A 31 7.23 -6.56 -2.72
C CYS A 31 8.02 -7.01 -3.97
N LYS A 32 8.95 -6.18 -4.47
CA LYS A 32 9.83 -6.54 -5.60
C LYS A 32 10.78 -7.72 -5.30
N GLY A 33 11.00 -8.06 -4.03
CA GLY A 33 11.87 -9.16 -3.61
C GLY A 33 11.18 -10.52 -3.41
N CYS A 34 9.91 -10.56 -3.02
CA CYS A 34 9.19 -11.80 -2.69
C CYS A 34 7.74 -11.85 -3.18
N SER A 35 7.31 -10.88 -3.99
CA SER A 35 5.96 -10.75 -4.59
C SER A 35 4.77 -10.71 -3.62
N THR A 36 5.00 -10.78 -2.31
CA THR A 36 4.00 -10.66 -1.24
C THR A 36 3.28 -9.32 -1.32
N ALA A 37 1.96 -9.34 -1.16
CA ALA A 37 1.15 -8.14 -1.00
C ALA A 37 1.40 -7.54 0.40
N ILE A 38 1.87 -6.29 0.43
CA ILE A 38 2.23 -5.56 1.65
C ILE A 38 1.46 -4.24 1.68
N ARG A 39 0.86 -3.92 2.83
CA ARG A 39 0.14 -2.66 3.02
C ARG A 39 1.15 -1.56 3.38
N ILE A 40 1.23 -0.52 2.56
CA ILE A 40 2.10 0.62 2.85
C ILE A 40 1.38 1.53 3.86
N PRO A 41 1.94 1.78 5.06
CA PRO A 41 1.34 2.70 6.00
C PRO A 41 1.26 4.09 5.38
N GLU A 42 0.14 4.77 5.59
CA GLU A 42 0.01 6.18 5.24
C GLU A 42 0.94 6.99 6.13
N LYS A 43 1.34 8.17 5.64
CA LYS A 43 1.87 9.16 6.57
C LYS A 43 0.72 9.44 7.53
N ALA A 44 0.97 9.43 8.84
CA ALA A 44 -0.02 9.82 9.82
C ALA A 44 -0.34 11.31 9.64
N THR A 45 -1.30 11.57 8.77
CA THR A 45 -2.22 12.69 8.90
C THR A 45 -3.41 12.18 9.71
N ASP A 46 -4.01 13.08 10.48
CA ASP A 46 -5.05 12.81 11.47
C ASP A 46 -6.21 11.93 10.95
N PRO A 47 -6.92 11.18 11.82
CA PRO A 47 -7.85 10.10 11.45
C PRO A 47 -9.14 10.52 10.69
N ALA A 48 -9.18 11.71 10.09
CA ALA A 48 -10.30 12.21 9.30
C ALA A 48 -10.39 11.60 7.88
N ASP A 49 -9.29 11.13 7.29
CA ASP A 49 -9.28 10.67 5.88
C ASP A 49 -9.40 9.13 5.71
N ALA A 50 -10.08 8.45 6.64
CA ALA A 50 -10.31 7.00 6.55
C ALA A 50 -11.45 6.59 5.58
N ALA A 51 -11.84 7.48 4.66
CA ALA A 51 -13.07 7.37 3.85
C ALA A 51 -12.85 7.21 2.33
N ALA A 52 -11.62 6.94 1.88
CA ALA A 52 -11.32 6.70 0.45
C ALA A 52 -11.35 5.21 0.07
N LYS A 53 -12.55 4.60 0.06
CA LYS A 53 -12.83 3.36 -0.69
C LYS A 53 -13.35 3.71 -2.10
N PRO A 54 -12.61 3.49 -3.20
CA PRO A 54 -13.20 3.39 -4.52
C PRO A 54 -13.86 2.01 -4.65
N ALA A 55 -15.16 1.98 -4.92
CA ALA A 55 -15.93 0.74 -5.07
C ALA A 55 -15.80 0.13 -6.48
N ALA A 56 -15.87 -1.20 -6.56
CA ALA A 56 -16.20 -1.94 -7.77
C ALA A 56 -16.63 -3.38 -7.40
N ASN A 57 -17.71 -3.99 -7.92
CA ASN A 57 -19.12 -3.61 -8.15
C ASN A 57 -19.80 -4.81 -8.87
N ALA A 58 -21.02 -5.18 -8.43
CA ALA A 58 -21.91 -6.21 -9.00
C ALA A 58 -23.31 -6.12 -8.32
N LYS A 59 -24.44 -6.72 -8.73
CA LYS A 59 -25.05 -7.21 -10.00
C LYS A 59 -25.90 -8.45 -9.64
N LYS A 60 -27.23 -8.51 -9.81
CA LYS A 60 -28.28 -7.57 -10.22
C LYS A 60 -29.58 -8.02 -9.50
N PRO A 61 -30.42 -7.14 -8.91
CA PRO A 61 -31.63 -7.56 -8.19
C PRO A 61 -32.64 -8.23 -9.12
N ALA A 62 -33.33 -9.27 -8.64
CA ALA A 62 -34.48 -9.90 -9.27
C ALA A 62 -35.45 -10.35 -8.17
#